data_AF-Q9SWV6-F1
#
_entry.id   AF-Q9SWV6-F1
#
_cell.length_a   1.000
_cell.length_b   1.000
_cell.length_c   1.000
_cell.angle_alpha   90.00
_cell.angle_beta   90.00
_cell.angle_gamma   90.00
#
_symmetry.space_group_name_H-M   'P 1'
#
loop_
_entity.id
_entity.type
_entity.pdbx_description
1 polymer ?
#
loop_
_entity_poly.entity_id
_entity_poly.type
_entity_poly.pdbx_seq_one_letter_code
_entity_poly.pdbx_strand_id
1 'polypeptide(L)'
;NRAGKSTYVKFHRKPTCGVMSLLEEEADRVGGANHSHATQDLYDSTAAGNYPEWKIFIQTMDPDHEDRFDFDPLDVTKTWPDDILPLQPD
;
A
#
# COMPACT_ATOMS: atom_id res chain seq x y z
N ASN A 1 8.61 10.58 18.92
CA ASN A 1 10.08 10.80 18.72
C ASN A 1 10.77 10.98 20.09
N ARG A 2 12.11 11.13 20.15
CA ARG A 2 12.88 11.31 21.42
C ARG A 2 12.43 12.54 22.25
N ALA A 3 11.63 13.43 21.68
CA ALA A 3 11.04 14.61 22.33
C ALA A 3 9.58 14.41 22.78
N GLY A 4 9.03 13.20 22.70
CA GLY A 4 7.63 12.94 23.09
C GLY A 4 6.58 13.50 22.12
N LYS A 5 6.97 13.98 20.93
CA LYS A 5 6.01 14.33 19.89
C LYS A 5 5.45 13.07 19.24
N SER A 6 4.13 13.02 19.19
CA SER A 6 3.37 12.10 18.35
C SER A 6 3.41 12.61 16.91
N THR A 7 3.50 11.70 15.96
CA THR A 7 3.43 12.00 14.52
C THR A 7 2.59 10.92 13.90
N TYR A 8 1.57 11.29 13.13
CA TYR A 8 0.79 10.33 12.39
C TYR A 8 1.60 9.84 11.21
N VAL A 9 1.59 8.53 10.99
CA VAL A 9 2.34 7.88 9.91
C VAL A 9 1.38 6.99 9.14
N LYS A 10 1.32 7.20 7.83
CA LYS A 10 0.61 6.33 6.90
C LYS A 10 1.64 5.56 6.07
N PHE A 11 1.59 4.23 6.18
CA PHE A 11 2.49 3.34 5.47
C PHE A 11 1.91 2.95 4.12
N HIS A 12 2.72 3.07 3.09
CA HIS A 12 2.40 2.68 1.72
C HIS A 12 3.40 1.64 1.25
N ARG A 13 2.91 0.49 0.77
CA ARG A 13 3.76 -0.56 0.21
C ARG A 13 3.52 -0.62 -1.29
N LYS A 14 4.53 -0.26 -2.08
CA LYS A 14 4.45 -0.34 -3.55
C LYS A 14 5.28 -1.53 -4.04
N PRO A 15 4.67 -2.49 -4.76
CA PRO A 15 5.41 -3.61 -5.33
C PRO A 15 6.37 -3.12 -6.42
N THR A 16 7.60 -3.65 -6.42
CA THR A 16 8.62 -3.32 -7.42
C THR A 16 8.35 -4.00 -8.76
N CYS A 17 7.64 -5.14 -8.75
CA CYS A 17 7.19 -5.86 -9.94
C CYS A 17 6.04 -5.15 -10.70
N GLY A 18 5.57 -4.00 -10.20
CA GLY A 18 4.41 -3.29 -10.75
C GLY A 18 3.09 -3.82 -10.20
N VAL A 19 2.01 -3.06 -10.42
CA VAL A 19 0.65 -3.47 -10.07
C VAL A 19 -0.02 -3.97 -11.34
N MET A 20 -0.21 -5.28 -11.43
CA MET A 20 -1.00 -5.92 -12.48
C MET A 20 -2.27 -6.47 -11.84
N SER A 21 -3.43 -6.07 -12.37
CA SER A 21 -4.74 -6.53 -11.90
C SER A 21 -5.41 -7.33 -12.99
N LEU A 22 -6.15 -8.36 -12.60
CA LEU A 22 -7.01 -9.11 -13.52
C LEU A 22 -8.23 -8.27 -13.90
N LEU A 23 -8.70 -8.45 -15.14
CA LEU A 23 -10.02 -7.97 -15.55
C LEU A 23 -11.10 -8.85 -14.92
N GLU A 24 -12.30 -8.31 -14.74
CA GLU A 24 -13.43 -9.01 -14.10
C GLU A 24 -13.72 -10.38 -14.75
N GLU A 25 -13.79 -10.44 -16.08
CA GLU A 25 -14.03 -11.69 -16.81
C GLU A 25 -12.89 -12.72 -16.64
N GLU A 26 -11.65 -12.26 -16.48
CA GLU A 26 -10.51 -13.14 -16.23
C GLU A 26 -10.50 -13.62 -14.78
N ALA A 27 -10.84 -12.75 -13.83
CA ALA A 27 -10.96 -13.08 -12.42
C ALA A 27 -12.05 -14.14 -12.19
N ASP A 28 -13.18 -14.07 -12.89
CA ASP A 28 -14.24 -15.10 -12.80
C ASP A 28 -13.78 -16.46 -13.36
N ARG A 29 -13.09 -16.47 -14.51
CA ARG A 29 -12.54 -17.71 -15.09
C ARG A 29 -11.46 -18.32 -14.21
N VAL A 30 -10.51 -17.50 -13.76
CA VAL A 30 -9.39 -17.94 -12.92
C VAL A 30 -9.90 -18.34 -11.53
N GLY A 31 -10.85 -17.60 -10.95
CA GLY A 31 -11.47 -17.93 -9.68
C GLY A 31 -12.24 -19.25 -9.72
N GLY A 32 -12.94 -19.52 -10.83
CA GLY A 32 -13.62 -20.80 -11.06
C GLY A 32 -12.67 -21.97 -11.33
N ALA A 33 -11.55 -21.74 -12.04
CA ALA A 33 -10.58 -22.79 -12.36
C ALA A 33 -9.60 -23.07 -11.21
N ASN A 34 -9.16 -22.03 -10.52
CA ASN A 34 -8.18 -22.09 -9.43
C ASN A 34 -8.37 -20.94 -8.43
N HIS A 35 -9.15 -21.22 -7.39
CA HIS A 35 -9.35 -20.31 -6.27
C HIS A 35 -8.04 -19.97 -5.52
N SER A 36 -6.99 -20.78 -5.67
CA SER A 36 -5.68 -20.56 -5.02
C SER A 36 -4.62 -20.00 -5.98
N HIS A 37 -5.03 -19.40 -7.12
CA HIS A 37 -4.08 -18.90 -8.13
C HIS A 37 -3.05 -17.93 -7.55
N ALA A 38 -3.45 -16.99 -6.67
CA ALA A 38 -2.54 -16.01 -6.07
C ALA A 38 -1.51 -16.66 -5.14
N THR A 39 -1.92 -17.71 -4.42
CA THR A 39 -1.01 -18.48 -3.55
C THR A 39 -0.01 -19.25 -4.40
N GLN A 40 -0.48 -19.89 -5.47
CA GLN A 40 0.37 -20.65 -6.39
C GLN A 40 1.37 -19.74 -7.09
N ASP A 41 0.94 -18.58 -7.59
CA ASP A 41 1.81 -17.58 -8.21
C ASP A 41 2.93 -17.10 -7.26
N LEU A 42 2.62 -16.92 -5.98
CA LEU A 42 3.61 -16.58 -4.96
C LEU A 42 4.63 -17.72 -4.75
N TYR A 43 4.18 -18.96 -4.66
CA TYR A 43 5.07 -20.12 -4.53
C TYR A 43 5.94 -20.32 -5.78
N ASP A 44 5.37 -20.18 -6.97
CA ASP A 44 6.10 -20.32 -8.23
C ASP A 44 7.12 -19.18 -8.40
N SER A 45 6.75 -17.95 -8.05
CA SER A 45 7.65 -16.78 -8.07
C SER A 45 8.83 -16.94 -7.11
N THR A 46 8.56 -17.39 -5.88
CA THR A 46 9.63 -17.67 -4.90
C THR A 46 10.53 -18.83 -5.32
N ALA A 47 9.99 -19.87 -5.97
CA ALA A 47 10.75 -20.99 -6.51
C ALA A 47 11.60 -20.60 -7.73
N ALA A 48 11.12 -19.67 -8.56
CA ALA A 48 11.83 -19.12 -9.71
C ALA A 48 12.96 -18.15 -9.32
N GLY A 49 13.15 -17.87 -8.02
CA GLY A 49 14.10 -16.88 -7.53
C GLY A 49 13.66 -15.43 -7.76
N ASN A 50 12.41 -15.22 -8.19
CA ASN A 50 11.80 -13.90 -8.33
C ASN A 50 11.10 -13.53 -7.03
N TYR A 51 11.89 -13.12 -6.04
CA TYR A 51 11.35 -12.72 -4.75
C TYR A 51 10.56 -11.42 -4.90
N PRO A 52 9.30 -11.37 -4.44
CA PRO A 52 8.54 -10.15 -4.51
C PRO A 52 9.18 -9.09 -3.60
N GLU A 53 9.56 -7.97 -4.18
CA GLU A 53 10.13 -6.83 -3.48
C GLU A 53 9.09 -5.72 -3.35
N TRP A 54 8.93 -5.19 -2.14
CA TRP A 54 8.06 -4.03 -1.89
C TRP A 54 8.88 -2.86 -1.38
N LYS A 55 8.75 -1.70 -2.04
CA LYS A 55 9.27 -0.43 -1.55
C LYS A 55 8.28 0.15 -0.56
N ILE A 56 8.77 0.45 0.63
CA ILE A 56 7.98 1.10 1.68
C ILE A 56 8.13 2.61 1.49
N PHE A 57 7.00 3.28 1.51
CA PHE A 57 6.91 4.73 1.54
C PHE A 57 6.11 5.13 2.78
N ILE A 58 6.51 6.22 3.40
CA ILE A 58 5.82 6.78 4.56
C ILE A 58 5.33 8.19 4.23
N GLN A 59 4.12 8.49 4.69
CA GLN A 59 3.63 9.87 4.78
C GLN A 59 3.55 10.21 6.27
N THR A 60 4.14 11.34 6.65
CA THR A 60 4.15 11.80 8.04
C THR A 60 3.34 13.09 8.18
N MET A 61 2.42 13.12 9.15
CA MET A 61 1.63 14.30 9.49
C MET A 61 1.82 14.64 10.97
N ASP A 62 2.02 15.92 11.28
CA ASP A 62 2.04 16.39 12.66
C ASP A 62 0.59 16.52 13.16
N PRO A 63 0.25 15.99 14.36
CA PRO A 63 -1.09 16.10 14.91
C PRO A 63 -1.59 17.54 15.07
N ASP A 64 -0.69 18.53 15.24
CA ASP A 64 -1.07 19.95 15.29
C ASP A 64 -1.61 20.46 13.93
N HIS A 65 -1.43 19.71 12.84
CA HIS A 65 -1.94 20.04 11.51
C HIS A 65 -3.25 19.33 11.16
N GLU A 66 -3.79 18.49 12.04
CA GLU A 66 -5.05 17.74 11.83
C GLU A 66 -6.22 18.66 11.43
N ASP A 67 -6.38 19.80 12.12
CA ASP A 67 -7.42 20.81 11.82
C ASP A 67 -7.15 21.66 10.57
N ARG A 68 -5.97 21.53 9.94
CA ARG A 68 -5.61 22.35 8.76
C ARG A 68 -6.03 21.70 7.44
N PHE A 69 -6.49 20.47 7.47
CA PHE A 69 -6.88 19.72 6.28
C PHE A 69 -8.40 19.60 6.16
N ASP A 70 -8.91 19.63 4.93
CA ASP A 70 -10.33 19.36 4.63
C ASP A 70 -10.73 17.88 4.82
N PHE A 71 -9.85 17.05 5.38
CA PHE A 71 -10.07 15.63 5.61
C PHE A 71 -9.53 15.23 6.98
N ASP A 72 -10.24 14.32 7.64
CA ASP A 72 -9.81 13.74 8.91
C ASP A 72 -8.67 12.72 8.65
N PRO A 73 -7.47 12.91 9.22
CA PRO A 73 -6.36 12.00 9.03
C PRO A 73 -6.56 10.62 9.67
N LEU A 74 -7.47 10.49 10.63
CA LEU A 74 -7.86 9.23 11.28
C LEU A 74 -9.01 8.53 10.55
N ASP A 75 -9.64 9.17 9.57
CA ASP A 75 -10.68 8.56 8.75
C ASP A 75 -10.08 7.58 7.74
N VAL A 76 -10.32 6.28 7.98
CA VAL A 76 -9.86 5.17 7.13
C VAL A 76 -10.51 5.15 5.75
N THR A 77 -11.58 5.90 5.52
CA THR A 77 -12.22 6.06 4.21
C THR A 77 -11.52 7.11 3.34
N LYS A 78 -10.64 7.94 3.93
CA LYS A 78 -9.93 9.00 3.23
C LYS A 78 -8.48 8.63 2.96
N THR A 79 -8.04 8.90 1.74
CA THR A 79 -6.63 8.85 1.35
C THR A 79 -6.00 10.22 1.52
N TRP A 80 -4.76 10.26 2.01
CA TRP A 80 -4.04 11.52 2.14
C TRP A 80 -3.49 11.88 0.77
N PRO A 81 -3.83 13.06 0.21
CA PRO A 81 -3.37 13.45 -1.10
C PRO A 81 -1.85 13.62 -1.09
N ASP A 82 -1.18 12.98 -2.06
CA ASP A 82 0.26 13.06 -2.28
C ASP A 82 0.78 14.49 -2.53
N ASP A 83 -0.09 15.39 -2.98
CA ASP A 83 0.21 16.81 -3.21
C ASP A 83 0.51 17.56 -1.91
N ILE A 84 -0.17 17.16 -0.82
CA ILE A 84 -0.07 17.81 0.49
C ILE A 84 0.98 17.13 1.35
N LEU A 85 1.03 15.79 1.31
CA LEU A 85 1.97 14.98 2.06
C LEU A 85 2.75 14.09 1.10
N PRO A 86 3.96 14.50 0.68
CA PRO A 86 4.74 13.72 -0.26
C PRO A 86 5.14 12.38 0.35
N LEU A 87 5.02 11.30 -0.43
CA LEU A 87 5.54 9.98 -0.08
C LEU A 87 7.07 10.06 0.06
N GLN A 88 7.56 9.82 1.27
CA GLN A 88 9.00 9.69 1.52
C GLN A 88 9.39 8.21 1.42
N PRO A 89 10.38 7.85 0.59
CA PRO A 89 10.97 6.51 0.64
C PRO A 89 11.68 6.33 1.98
N ASP A 90 11.47 5.18 2.62
CA ASP A 90 12.20 4.76 3.83
C ASP A 90 13.61 4.24 3.50
#